data_AF-A0A847EZM0-F1
#
_entry.id   AF-A0A847EZM0-F1
#
_cell.length_a   1.000
_cell.length_b   1.000
_cell.length_c   1.000
_cell.angle_alpha   90.00
_cell.angle_beta   90.00
_cell.angle_gamma   90.00
#
_symmetry.space_group_name_H-M   'P 1'
#
loop_
_entity.id
_entity.type
_entity.pdbx_description
1 polymer ?
#
loop_
_entity_poly.entity_id
_entity_poly.type
_entity_poly.pdbx_seq_one_letter_code
_entity_poly.pdbx_strand_id
1 'polypeptide(L)'
;ERLWGLPATEDVGRGMSADIDPRHPGNECWSIASGGLYSAKGERITTKRPRSCNFAAWWDGDLLRELLDRNTISKWDYTQETDVVLFRADSCTSINGTKATPNLSADLLGDWREEVILSHVNGKELRLFSTTIPTDYRFVTLMHDPQYRLAIAWQNVAYNQPPHPRTAPGQQN
;
A
#
# COMPACT_ATOMS: atom_id res chain seq x y z
N GLU A 1 -19.09 -4.03 -16.29
CA GLU A 1 -19.55 -5.31 -15.72
C GLU A 1 -19.17 -5.36 -14.25
N ARG A 2 -20.05 -5.84 -13.36
CA ARG A 2 -19.71 -6.09 -11.95
C ARG A 2 -19.29 -7.54 -11.83
N LEU A 3 -18.01 -7.79 -11.57
CA LEU A 3 -17.48 -9.15 -11.42
C LEU A 3 -17.96 -9.79 -10.10
N TRP A 4 -17.87 -9.04 -8.99
CA TRP A 4 -18.38 -9.43 -7.68
C TRP A 4 -18.60 -8.20 -6.79
N GLY A 5 -19.08 -8.39 -5.57
CA GLY A 5 -19.10 -7.36 -4.53
C GLY A 5 -19.91 -7.79 -3.32
N LEU A 6 -19.62 -7.19 -2.17
CA LEU A 6 -20.29 -7.50 -0.90
C LEU A 6 -21.36 -6.44 -0.61
N PRO A 7 -22.56 -6.83 -0.17
CA PRO A 7 -23.55 -5.86 0.30
C PRO A 7 -23.06 -5.19 1.59
N ALA A 8 -23.32 -3.89 1.72
CA ALA A 8 -23.13 -3.13 2.95
C ALA A 8 -24.40 -2.30 3.21
N THR A 9 -24.80 -2.21 4.48
CA THR A 9 -25.97 -1.44 4.91
C THR A 9 -25.61 -0.06 5.45
N GLU A 10 -24.31 0.24 5.56
CA GLU A 10 -23.75 1.47 6.11
C GLU A 10 -22.60 1.95 5.23
N ASP A 11 -22.11 3.17 5.50
CA ASP A 11 -20.95 3.74 4.81
C ASP A 11 -19.68 2.88 5.02
N VAL A 12 -19.02 2.51 3.93
CA VAL A 12 -17.75 1.80 3.92
C VAL A 12 -16.63 2.78 3.59
N GLY A 13 -16.23 3.57 4.59
CA GLY A 13 -15.35 4.73 4.40
C GLY A 13 -13.87 4.44 4.06
N ARG A 14 -13.45 3.17 3.94
CA ARG A 14 -12.08 2.76 3.58
C ARG A 14 -12.08 1.41 2.86
N GLY A 15 -11.26 1.29 1.83
CA GLY A 15 -10.96 0.03 1.13
C GLY A 15 -9.50 0.00 0.69
N MET A 16 -8.99 -1.20 0.40
CA MET A 16 -7.65 -1.39 -0.13
C MET A 16 -7.64 -2.58 -1.08
N SER A 17 -6.76 -2.50 -2.08
CA SER A 17 -6.40 -3.63 -2.92
C SER A 17 -4.89 -3.68 -3.11
N ALA A 18 -4.29 -4.83 -2.80
CA ALA A 18 -2.86 -5.06 -2.94
C ALA A 18 -2.59 -6.57 -2.94
N ASP A 19 -1.56 -7.00 -3.67
CA ASP A 19 -1.05 -8.38 -3.61
C ASP A 19 -0.30 -8.56 -2.29
N ILE A 20 -0.90 -9.28 -1.34
CA ILE A 20 -0.36 -9.47 0.02
C ILE A 20 -0.33 -10.95 0.42
N ASP A 21 -0.89 -11.83 -0.41
CA ASP A 21 -0.99 -13.26 -0.16
C ASP A 21 -0.66 -14.07 -1.42
N PRO A 22 0.56 -14.64 -1.53
CA PRO A 22 1.03 -15.30 -2.75
C PRO A 22 0.27 -16.60 -3.05
N ARG A 23 -0.59 -17.07 -2.14
CA ARG A 23 -1.43 -18.26 -2.34
C ARG A 23 -2.58 -17.99 -3.29
N HIS A 24 -2.89 -16.73 -3.56
CA HIS A 24 -4.02 -16.30 -4.38
C HIS A 24 -3.52 -15.40 -5.52
N PRO A 25 -3.69 -15.78 -6.79
CA PRO A 25 -3.24 -14.94 -7.90
C PRO A 25 -4.00 -13.60 -7.98
N GLY A 26 -3.25 -12.51 -8.02
CA GLY A 26 -3.76 -11.15 -8.17
C GLY A 26 -3.80 -10.40 -6.84
N ASN A 27 -4.43 -9.22 -6.84
CA ASN A 27 -4.50 -8.43 -5.63
C ASN A 27 -5.66 -8.90 -4.74
N GLU A 28 -5.38 -9.06 -3.45
CA GLU A 28 -6.43 -9.15 -2.45
C GLU A 28 -7.16 -7.82 -2.28
N CYS A 29 -8.38 -7.91 -1.76
CA CYS A 29 -9.27 -6.80 -1.51
C CYS A 29 -9.84 -6.89 -0.09
N TRP A 30 -9.80 -5.78 0.65
CA TRP A 30 -10.45 -5.67 1.95
C TRP A 30 -10.95 -4.25 2.22
N SER A 31 -11.87 -4.13 3.16
CA SER A 31 -12.40 -2.85 3.61
C SER A 31 -12.58 -2.86 5.11
N ILE A 32 -12.88 -1.70 5.70
CA ILE A 32 -13.17 -1.65 7.14
C ILE A 32 -14.38 -2.50 7.55
N ALA A 33 -15.28 -2.78 6.60
CA ALA A 33 -16.54 -3.48 6.80
C ALA A 33 -16.64 -4.81 6.03
N SER A 34 -15.58 -5.27 5.36
CA SER A 34 -15.64 -6.48 4.52
C SER A 34 -15.82 -7.77 5.33
N GLY A 35 -15.51 -7.75 6.64
CA GLY A 35 -15.56 -8.94 7.49
C GLY A 35 -14.49 -9.99 7.14
N GLY A 36 -13.44 -9.59 6.42
CA GLY A 36 -12.35 -10.47 6.02
C GLY A 36 -11.53 -9.94 4.84
N LEU A 37 -10.59 -10.78 4.41
CA LEU A 37 -9.76 -10.59 3.22
C LEU A 37 -10.32 -11.42 2.07
N TYR A 38 -10.37 -10.85 0.86
CA TYR A 38 -10.95 -11.47 -0.31
C TYR A 38 -9.93 -11.51 -1.45
N SER A 39 -9.93 -12.58 -2.23
CA SER A 39 -9.11 -12.67 -3.45
C SER A 39 -9.65 -11.74 -4.54
N ALA A 40 -8.87 -11.53 -5.60
CA ALA A 40 -9.30 -10.79 -6.80
C ALA A 40 -10.61 -11.34 -7.42
N LYS A 41 -10.92 -12.62 -7.19
CA LYS A 41 -12.14 -13.30 -7.67
C LYS A 41 -13.35 -13.16 -6.74
N GLY A 42 -13.19 -12.52 -5.58
CA GLY A 42 -14.25 -12.34 -4.59
C GLY A 42 -14.45 -13.52 -3.64
N GLU A 43 -13.49 -14.45 -3.59
CA GLU A 43 -13.50 -15.56 -2.65
C GLU A 43 -12.93 -15.07 -1.31
N ARG A 44 -13.62 -15.34 -0.20
CA ARG A 44 -13.12 -14.98 1.12
C ARG A 44 -11.96 -15.89 1.51
N ILE A 45 -10.77 -15.33 1.66
CA ILE A 45 -9.54 -16.03 2.04
C ILE A 45 -9.55 -16.32 3.55
N THR A 46 -9.86 -15.30 4.35
CA THR A 46 -9.91 -15.40 5.81
C THR A 46 -10.89 -14.39 6.39
N THR A 47 -11.35 -14.62 7.62
CA THR A 47 -12.19 -13.68 8.37
C THR A 47 -11.39 -12.54 9.01
N LYS A 48 -10.06 -12.68 9.06
CA LYS A 48 -9.16 -11.58 9.43
C LYS A 48 -8.87 -10.70 8.22
N ARG A 49 -8.34 -9.51 8.47
CA ARG A 49 -7.85 -8.60 7.44
C ARG A 49 -6.69 -7.79 8.01
N PRO A 50 -5.84 -7.22 7.14
CA PRO A 50 -4.90 -6.21 7.60
C PRO A 50 -5.61 -5.07 8.34
N ARG A 51 -4.96 -4.56 9.39
CA ARG A 51 -5.48 -3.44 10.19
C ARG A 51 -5.56 -2.17 9.36
N SER A 52 -4.57 -1.94 8.50
CA SER A 52 -4.51 -0.77 7.61
C SER A 52 -5.46 -0.92 6.43
N CYS A 53 -6.22 0.14 6.15
CA CYS A 53 -6.94 0.35 4.89
C CYS A 53 -6.62 1.78 4.39
N ASN A 54 -5.33 2.07 4.15
CA ASN A 54 -4.88 3.42 3.83
C ASN A 54 -4.04 3.48 2.55
N PHE A 55 -2.75 3.17 2.62
CA PHE A 55 -1.85 3.08 1.48
C PHE A 55 -1.22 1.68 1.40
N ALA A 56 -0.72 1.35 0.23
CA ALA A 56 0.18 0.23 0.01
C ALA A 56 1.47 0.75 -0.62
N ALA A 57 2.61 0.15 -0.28
CA ALA A 57 3.92 0.54 -0.76
C ALA A 57 4.78 -0.71 -0.95
N TRP A 58 5.52 -0.82 -2.06
CA TRP A 58 6.59 -1.82 -2.15
C TRP A 58 7.79 -1.35 -1.34
N TRP A 59 8.12 -2.06 -0.25
CA TRP A 59 9.12 -1.63 0.71
C TRP A 59 10.21 -2.66 0.94
N ASP A 60 9.88 -3.95 1.02
CA ASP A 60 10.87 -4.99 1.28
C ASP A 60 11.49 -5.59 0.00
N GLY A 61 11.98 -6.82 0.09
CA GLY A 61 12.72 -7.47 -0.99
C GLY A 61 11.85 -8.36 -1.89
N ASP A 62 10.65 -8.73 -1.47
CA ASP A 62 9.76 -9.61 -2.24
C ASP A 62 8.80 -8.81 -3.15
N LEU A 63 7.90 -9.51 -3.85
CA LEU A 63 6.99 -8.90 -4.82
C LEU A 63 5.61 -8.59 -4.24
N LEU A 64 5.36 -9.01 -3.01
CA LEU A 64 4.15 -8.63 -2.28
C LEU A 64 4.27 -7.17 -1.87
N ARG A 65 3.14 -6.54 -1.59
CA ARG A 65 3.09 -5.13 -1.24
C ARG A 65 2.88 -4.96 0.25
N GLU A 66 3.66 -4.08 0.86
CA GLU A 66 3.47 -3.68 2.25
C GLU A 66 2.35 -2.64 2.37
N LEU A 67 1.93 -2.39 3.61
CA LEU A 67 0.87 -1.47 3.96
C LEU A 67 1.44 -0.26 4.69
N LEU A 68 1.13 0.92 4.18
CA LEU A 68 1.53 2.20 4.76
C LEU A 68 0.33 2.86 5.43
N ASP A 69 0.46 3.15 6.73
CA ASP A 69 -0.51 3.93 7.48
C ASP A 69 0.20 4.80 8.52
N ARG A 70 -0.20 6.08 8.60
CA ARG A 70 0.45 7.09 9.44
C ARG A 70 1.93 7.25 9.09
N ASN A 71 2.80 6.82 10.00
CA ASN A 71 4.26 6.82 9.90
C ASN A 71 4.83 5.40 9.96
N THR A 72 4.02 4.38 9.72
CA THR A 72 4.38 2.96 9.88
C THR A 72 4.16 2.21 8.58
N ILE A 73 5.13 1.37 8.20
CA ILE A 73 5.03 0.38 7.14
C ILE A 73 4.97 -1.01 7.80
N SER A 74 3.95 -1.79 7.44
CA SER A 74 3.74 -3.14 7.94
C SER A 74 3.51 -4.14 6.81
N LYS A 75 3.97 -5.37 6.98
CA LYS A 75 3.70 -6.49 6.09
C LYS A 75 2.58 -7.36 6.65
N TRP A 76 1.71 -7.84 5.77
CA TRP A 76 0.76 -8.89 6.13
C TRP A 76 1.47 -10.24 6.14
N ASP A 77 1.55 -10.89 7.29
CA ASP A 77 1.95 -12.29 7.38
C ASP A 77 0.72 -13.13 7.02
N TYR A 78 0.64 -13.55 5.76
CA TYR A 78 -0.46 -14.38 5.25
C TYR A 78 -0.55 -15.76 5.90
N THR A 79 0.53 -16.26 6.53
CA THR A 79 0.54 -17.56 7.20
C THR A 79 -0.05 -17.47 8.61
N GLN A 80 0.33 -16.43 9.35
CA GLN A 80 -0.21 -16.17 10.71
C GLN A 80 -1.46 -15.30 10.71
N GLU A 81 -1.81 -14.72 9.56
CA GLU A 81 -2.89 -13.78 9.34
C GLU A 81 -2.83 -12.59 10.32
N THR A 82 -1.67 -11.93 10.36
CA THR A 82 -1.40 -10.78 11.24
C THR A 82 -0.52 -9.74 10.55
N ASP A 83 -0.59 -8.49 11.00
CA ASP A 83 0.34 -7.45 10.55
C ASP A 83 1.64 -7.51 11.35
N VAL A 84 2.77 -7.43 10.65
CA VAL A 84 4.13 -7.31 11.20
C VAL A 84 4.69 -5.94 10.82
N VAL A 85 5.08 -5.13 11.80
CA VAL A 85 5.69 -3.82 11.52
C VAL A 85 7.11 -4.01 11.01
N LEU A 86 7.41 -3.50 9.82
CA LEU A 86 8.77 -3.51 9.25
C LEU A 86 9.51 -2.21 9.54
N PHE A 87 8.81 -1.09 9.49
CA PHE A 87 9.41 0.22 9.66
C PHE A 87 8.45 1.19 10.35
N ARG A 88 9.00 2.04 11.22
CA ARG A 88 8.32 3.19 11.81
C ARG A 88 9.25 4.40 11.72
N ALA A 89 8.78 5.46 11.09
CA ALA A 89 9.53 6.70 10.97
C ALA A 89 9.50 7.46 12.31
N ASP A 90 10.64 7.46 13.00
CA ASP A 90 10.81 8.15 14.26
C ASP A 90 10.71 9.67 14.11
N SER A 91 10.01 10.28 15.06
CA SER A 91 9.72 11.72 15.09
C SER A 91 9.06 12.25 13.81
N CYS A 92 8.38 11.39 13.05
CA CYS A 92 7.60 11.77 11.88
C CYS A 92 6.10 11.62 12.13
N THR A 93 5.31 12.43 11.42
CA THR A 93 3.85 12.39 11.45
C THR A 93 3.29 12.32 10.04
N SER A 94 2.16 11.64 9.91
CA SER A 94 1.29 11.76 8.74
C SER A 94 0.56 13.10 8.71
N ILE A 95 -0.06 13.40 7.57
CA ILE A 95 -0.88 14.59 7.34
C ILE A 95 -2.38 14.23 7.24
N ASN A 96 -3.23 15.24 7.08
CA ASN A 96 -4.67 15.12 6.78
C ASN A 96 -5.52 14.44 7.89
N GLY A 97 -5.14 14.62 9.16
CA GLY A 97 -5.95 14.18 10.31
C GLY A 97 -6.16 12.67 10.35
N THR A 98 -7.41 12.21 10.39
CA THR A 98 -7.76 10.78 10.41
C THR A 98 -7.50 10.08 9.08
N LYS A 99 -7.27 10.82 7.99
CA LYS A 99 -6.83 10.23 6.71
C LYS A 99 -5.42 9.66 6.83
N ALA A 100 -4.57 10.28 7.64
CA ALA A 100 -3.27 9.76 8.06
C ALA A 100 -2.36 9.36 6.88
N THR A 101 -2.32 10.20 5.84
CA THR A 101 -1.57 9.94 4.61
C THR A 101 -0.12 10.41 4.75
N PRO A 102 0.85 9.84 4.00
CA PRO A 102 2.16 10.45 3.88
C PRO A 102 2.09 11.81 3.19
N ASN A 103 3.17 12.59 3.21
CA ASN A 103 3.30 13.74 2.33
C ASN A 103 3.41 13.29 0.86
N LEU A 104 4.13 12.19 0.63
CA LEU A 104 4.22 11.49 -0.66
C LEU A 104 4.68 10.04 -0.44
N SER A 105 4.15 9.09 -1.21
CA SER A 105 4.69 7.74 -1.38
C SER A 105 4.92 7.51 -2.86
N ALA A 106 6.18 7.28 -3.27
CA ALA A 106 6.57 7.16 -4.67
C ALA A 106 7.95 6.49 -4.83
N ASP A 107 8.18 5.72 -5.88
CA ASP A 107 9.54 5.44 -6.40
C ASP A 107 10.12 6.77 -6.92
N LEU A 108 11.09 7.33 -6.19
CA LEU A 108 11.70 8.62 -6.51
C LEU A 108 13.19 8.46 -6.81
N LEU A 109 13.85 7.52 -6.15
CA LEU A 109 15.29 7.32 -6.14
C LEU A 109 15.60 5.82 -6.09
N GLY A 110 16.81 5.44 -6.52
CA GLY A 110 17.28 4.07 -6.35
C GLY A 110 16.65 3.08 -7.34
N ASP A 111 16.13 1.97 -6.83
CA ASP A 111 15.49 0.94 -7.63
C ASP A 111 13.96 1.12 -7.68
N TRP A 112 13.20 0.05 -7.86
CA TRP A 112 11.76 0.08 -8.13
C TRP A 112 10.89 0.27 -6.90
N ARG A 113 11.47 0.24 -5.70
CA ARG A 113 10.73 0.30 -4.43
C ARG A 113 10.42 1.74 -4.06
N GLU A 114 9.35 1.90 -3.28
CA GLU A 114 8.75 3.21 -3.06
C GLU A 114 9.36 3.92 -1.85
N GLU A 115 9.87 5.13 -2.06
CA GLU A 115 10.19 6.06 -0.97
C GLU A 115 8.92 6.60 -0.31
N VAL A 116 9.04 6.93 0.97
CA VAL A 116 7.99 7.62 1.74
C VAL A 116 8.53 8.94 2.28
N ILE A 117 7.84 10.03 1.99
CA ILE A 117 8.11 11.36 2.53
C ILE A 117 7.11 11.67 3.65
N LEU A 118 7.62 12.02 4.83
CA LEU A 118 6.83 12.42 5.98
C LEU A 118 7.34 13.72 6.60
N SER A 119 6.43 14.53 7.14
CA SER A 119 6.80 15.68 7.96
C SER A 119 7.37 15.24 9.30
N HIS A 120 8.42 15.91 9.76
CA HIS A 120 8.83 15.79 11.16
C HIS A 120 7.77 16.41 12.09
N VAL A 121 7.64 15.90 13.31
CA VAL A 121 6.62 16.34 14.29
C VAL A 121 6.71 17.82 14.68
N ASN A 122 7.87 18.47 14.48
CA ASN A 122 8.02 19.91 14.70
C ASN A 122 7.58 20.79 13.50
N GLY A 123 7.21 20.18 12.37
CA GLY A 123 6.76 20.89 11.17
C GLY A 123 7.83 21.67 10.40
N LYS A 124 9.13 21.46 10.67
CA LYS A 124 10.24 22.23 10.08
C LYS A 124 11.02 21.53 8.98
N GLU A 125 10.83 20.23 8.81
CA GLU A 125 11.53 19.43 7.81
C GLU A 125 10.63 18.32 7.26
N LEU A 126 10.92 17.92 6.03
CA LEU A 126 10.45 16.69 5.43
C LEU A 126 11.58 15.66 5.52
N ARG A 127 11.23 14.41 5.84
CA ARG A 127 12.16 13.28 5.81
C ARG A 127 11.73 12.32 4.72
N LEU A 128 12.66 12.01 3.82
CA LEU A 128 12.52 10.99 2.81
C LEU A 128 13.14 9.70 3.35
N PHE A 129 12.37 8.62 3.31
CA PHE A 129 12.80 7.29 3.72
C PHE A 129 12.83 6.38 2.49
N SER A 130 13.95 5.69 2.30
CA SER A 130 14.15 4.66 1.29
C SER A 130 14.53 3.36 1.97
N THR A 131 14.22 2.24 1.34
CA THR A 131 14.50 0.90 1.90
C THR A 131 15.97 0.53 1.76
N THR A 132 16.49 -0.20 2.76
CA THR A 132 17.83 -0.81 2.73
C THR A 132 17.78 -2.33 2.68
N ILE A 133 16.58 -2.91 2.61
CA ILE A 133 16.38 -4.34 2.49
C ILE A 133 16.86 -4.74 1.08
N PRO A 134 17.66 -5.80 0.90
CA PRO A 134 18.07 -6.22 -0.44
C PRO A 134 16.90 -6.88 -1.19
N THR A 135 16.94 -6.84 -2.52
CA THR A 135 16.01 -7.55 -3.41
C THR A 135 16.77 -8.21 -4.54
N ASP A 136 16.34 -9.40 -4.95
CA ASP A 136 16.89 -10.10 -6.13
C ASP A 136 16.19 -9.65 -7.43
N TYR A 137 15.16 -8.79 -7.32
CA TYR A 137 14.35 -8.36 -8.46
C TYR A 137 14.78 -7.00 -8.99
N ARG A 138 14.79 -6.88 -10.31
CA ARG A 138 15.07 -5.62 -11.01
C ARG A 138 13.94 -5.29 -11.97
N PHE A 139 13.31 -4.14 -11.75
CA PHE A 139 12.32 -3.56 -12.65
C PHE A 139 12.79 -2.19 -13.13
N VAL A 140 12.20 -1.70 -14.22
CA VAL A 140 12.30 -0.27 -14.56
C VAL A 140 11.59 0.52 -13.45
N THR A 141 12.12 1.70 -13.11
CA THR A 141 11.46 2.62 -12.17
C THR A 141 9.97 2.73 -12.48
N LEU A 142 9.14 2.65 -11.44
CA LEU A 142 7.69 2.78 -11.53
C LEU A 142 7.29 4.16 -12.07
N MET A 143 8.15 5.17 -11.97
CA MET A 143 7.91 6.48 -12.57
C MET A 143 7.93 6.49 -14.11
N HIS A 144 8.37 5.40 -14.74
CA HIS A 144 8.22 5.17 -16.18
C HIS A 144 6.99 4.32 -16.53
N ASP A 145 6.27 3.76 -15.56
CA ASP A 145 4.93 3.21 -15.81
C ASP A 145 3.94 4.38 -15.94
N PRO A 146 3.21 4.50 -17.07
CA PRO A 146 2.36 5.66 -17.32
C PRO A 146 1.20 5.80 -16.33
N GLN A 147 0.69 4.68 -15.79
CA GLN A 147 -0.41 4.69 -14.84
C GLN A 147 0.07 5.08 -13.44
N TYR A 148 1.20 4.50 -12.99
CA TYR A 148 1.84 4.84 -11.74
C TYR A 148 2.28 6.30 -11.72
N ARG A 149 2.97 6.77 -12.77
CA ARG A 149 3.45 8.15 -12.87
C ARG A 149 2.32 9.17 -12.85
N LEU A 150 1.20 8.86 -13.49
CA LEU A 150 -0.01 9.67 -13.42
C LEU A 150 -0.60 9.64 -12.00
N ALA A 151 -0.56 8.49 -11.33
CA ALA A 151 -1.01 8.36 -9.96
C ALA A 151 -0.22 9.19 -8.96
N ILE A 152 1.10 9.29 -9.13
CA ILE A 152 1.92 10.22 -8.36
C ILE A 152 1.48 11.67 -8.58
N ALA A 153 1.09 12.04 -9.81
CA ALA A 153 0.65 13.40 -10.11
C ALA A 153 -0.69 13.78 -9.45
N TRP A 154 -1.61 12.82 -9.25
CA TRP A 154 -2.89 13.08 -8.58
C TRP A 154 -2.91 12.69 -7.10
N GLN A 155 -1.85 12.11 -6.55
CA GLN A 155 -1.82 11.60 -5.17
C GLN A 155 -2.23 12.67 -4.14
N ASN A 156 -1.96 13.95 -4.40
CA ASN A 156 -2.32 15.07 -3.51
C ASN A 156 -3.79 15.52 -3.59
N VAL A 157 -4.60 14.95 -4.49
CA VAL A 157 -5.96 15.41 -4.78
C VAL A 157 -6.95 14.82 -3.77
N ALA A 158 -7.72 15.69 -3.12
CA ALA A 158 -8.80 15.35 -2.18
C ALA A 158 -8.38 14.37 -1.07
N TYR A 159 -8.87 13.13 -1.10
CA TYR A 159 -8.44 12.07 -0.19
C TYR A 159 -7.40 11.22 -0.91
N ASN A 160 -6.13 11.49 -0.63
CA ASN A 160 -4.98 10.84 -1.26
C ASN A 160 -5.18 9.32 -1.31
N GLN A 161 -4.89 8.69 -2.45
CA GLN A 161 -4.95 7.23 -2.65
C GLN A 161 -3.58 6.71 -3.08
N PRO A 162 -3.24 5.45 -2.76
CA PRO A 162 -1.97 4.85 -3.17
C PRO A 162 -1.87 4.71 -4.71
N PRO A 163 -0.67 4.84 -5.28
CA PRO A 163 -0.47 4.65 -6.71
C PRO A 163 -0.53 3.17 -7.10
N HIS A 164 -0.95 2.91 -8.33
CA HIS A 164 -0.94 1.57 -8.93
C HIS A 164 -0.35 1.64 -10.34
N PRO A 165 0.65 0.79 -10.67
CA PRO A 165 1.14 0.65 -12.03
C PRO A 165 0.12 -0.08 -12.91
N ARG A 166 0.34 -0.04 -14.22
CA ARG A 166 -0.47 -0.80 -15.17
C ARG A 166 -0.27 -2.31 -14.97
N THR A 167 0.93 -2.70 -14.57
CA THR A 167 1.29 -4.08 -14.21
C THR A 167 2.22 -4.05 -13.00
N ALA A 168 1.80 -4.68 -11.90
CA ALA A 168 2.58 -4.74 -10.67
C ALA A 168 3.90 -5.54 -10.86
N PRO A 169 4.99 -5.17 -10.15
CA PRO A 169 6.10 -6.09 -9.88
C PRO A 169 5.58 -7.47 -9.47
N GLY A 170 6.06 -8.54 -10.12
CA GLY A 170 5.57 -9.91 -9.90
C GLY A 170 4.36 -10.35 -10.71
N GLN A 171 3.69 -9.42 -11.40
CA GLN A 171 2.60 -9.72 -12.35
C GLN A 171 3.00 -9.42 -13.81
N GLN A 172 4.28 -9.07 -14.04
CA GLN A 172 4.87 -8.91 -15.36
C GLN A 172 5.30 -10.29 -15.88
N ASN A 173 4.53 -10.83 -16.83
CA ASN A 173 4.92 -12.00 -17.62
C ASN A 173 5.94 -11.60 -18.70
#